data_AF-A0A7Y5A738-F1
#
_entry.id   AF-A0A7Y5A738-F1
#
_cell.length_a   1.000
_cell.length_b   1.000
_cell.length_c   1.000
_cell.angle_alpha   90.00
_cell.angle_beta   90.00
_cell.angle_gamma   90.00
#
_symmetry.space_group_name_H-M   'P 1'
#
loop_
_entity.id
_entity.type
_entity.pdbx_description
1 polymer ?
#
loop_
_entity_poly.entity_id
_entity_poly.type
_entity_poly.pdbx_seq_one_letter_code
_entity_poly.pdbx_strand_id
1 'polypeptide(L)'
;MRRLSSLIYLLVLAISLPAQSPHGDDLKISCSDCHNPNGWKMIEGTFTFSHGNTDFPLTGQHQSVNCKTCHTGLVFSKAQSDCITCHTDMHRQTLGNECERCHTAKSWLVENTTQLHEQSRFPLLGAHATTDCFQCHESASLLRYDPLGIDCYDCHKTDFQLAKSPDHFEGDFSTDCLICHSINAFEWRGAGINHSFFPLTAGHDLPDCKACHLPGQDYNNLSSACVSCHLTDYNQTTSPNHSGAGFSNECETCHTTSPGWSPAIMGNHDNFFVLNGAHKTIANECTKCHEGNYADAPTDCFGCHADAYNQTTNPPHSTSQFSTECLTCHTEISWKPANYNHDAQYFPIYSGKHNNEWNSCTDCHTNANNYAVFSCIDCHEHSQSAMSGEHDEVSNYSWNSNACLNCHPDGRAED
;
A
#
# COMPACT_ATOMS: atom_id res chain seq x y z
N MET A 1 133.88 36.60 -9.45
CA MET A 1 134.03 35.45 -10.37
C MET A 1 133.06 34.34 -9.93
N ARG A 2 132.20 33.89 -10.87
CA ARG A 2 131.47 32.58 -11.02
C ARG A 2 131.47 31.61 -9.80
N ARG A 3 130.38 30.91 -9.41
CA ARG A 3 129.52 29.90 -10.11
C ARG A 3 128.26 29.64 -9.22
N LEU A 4 127.01 29.52 -9.72
CA LEU A 4 126.33 28.35 -10.33
C LEU A 4 126.59 27.02 -9.56
N SER A 5 125.68 26.10 -9.20
CA SER A 5 124.22 25.86 -9.31
C SER A 5 123.94 24.52 -8.58
N SER A 6 122.70 24.28 -8.11
CA SER A 6 121.94 23.01 -8.15
C SER A 6 120.73 23.09 -7.17
N LEU A 7 119.53 23.46 -7.65
CA LEU A 7 118.41 22.56 -8.05
C LEU A 7 117.72 21.88 -6.85
N ILE A 8 116.63 22.45 -6.33
CA ILE A 8 115.20 22.21 -6.68
C ILE A 8 114.67 20.85 -6.19
N TYR A 9 113.87 20.85 -5.12
CA TYR A 9 112.70 19.98 -4.91
C TYR A 9 111.80 20.64 -3.83
N LEU A 10 111.17 21.76 -4.17
CA LEU A 10 110.06 22.30 -3.38
C LEU A 10 108.78 21.75 -4.01
N LEU A 11 108.37 20.60 -3.49
CA LEU A 11 107.12 19.94 -3.84
C LEU A 11 105.98 20.92 -3.54
N VAL A 12 105.25 21.32 -4.58
CA VAL A 12 104.01 22.08 -4.50
C VAL A 12 102.99 21.20 -3.77
N LEU A 13 102.86 21.37 -2.45
CA LEU A 13 101.71 20.89 -1.72
C LEU A 13 100.55 21.85 -2.07
N ALA A 14 99.86 21.55 -3.17
CA ALA A 14 98.58 22.17 -3.46
C ALA A 14 97.61 21.71 -2.37
N ILE A 15 97.47 22.52 -1.32
CA ILE A 15 96.41 22.37 -0.33
C ILE A 15 95.12 22.74 -1.08
N SER A 16 94.49 21.75 -1.68
CA SER A 16 93.10 21.83 -2.12
C SER A 16 92.24 21.87 -0.86
N LEU A 17 92.02 23.08 -0.33
CA LEU A 17 90.91 23.32 0.59
C LEU A 17 89.63 22.95 -0.17
N PRO A 18 88.86 21.93 0.24
CA PRO A 18 87.54 21.74 -0.32
C PRO A 18 86.74 23.01 -0.05
N ALA A 19 86.33 23.70 -1.12
CA ALA A 19 85.42 24.83 -1.00
C ALA A 19 84.10 24.27 -0.47
N GLN A 20 83.81 24.49 0.81
CA GLN A 20 82.56 24.06 1.42
C GLN A 20 81.41 24.85 0.78
N SER A 21 80.45 24.15 0.18
CA SER A 21 79.27 24.79 -0.41
C SER A 21 78.48 25.51 0.68
N PRO A 22 78.16 26.82 0.54
CA PRO A 22 77.30 27.52 1.48
C PRO A 22 75.85 27.00 1.45
N HIS A 23 75.52 26.13 0.50
CA HIS A 23 74.20 25.54 0.31
C HIS A 23 74.02 24.19 1.01
N GLY A 24 75.01 23.75 1.79
CA GLY A 24 75.01 22.46 2.47
C GLY A 24 75.48 21.30 1.58
N ASP A 25 75.62 20.12 2.18
CA ASP A 25 76.15 18.92 1.51
C ASP A 25 75.10 18.18 0.66
N ASP A 26 73.82 18.49 0.88
CA ASP A 26 72.68 17.81 0.25
C ASP A 26 72.37 18.33 -1.15
N LEU A 27 72.83 19.54 -1.51
CA LEU A 27 72.58 20.11 -2.83
C LEU A 27 73.45 19.41 -3.89
N LYS A 28 72.83 18.53 -4.70
CA LYS A 28 73.51 17.76 -5.76
C LYS A 28 73.48 18.41 -7.15
N ILE A 29 73.11 19.69 -7.23
CA ILE A 29 72.99 20.46 -8.49
C ILE A 29 74.35 21.08 -8.85
N SER A 30 74.66 21.21 -10.14
CA SER A 30 75.92 21.81 -10.57
C SER A 30 75.95 23.30 -10.19
N CYS A 31 77.10 23.79 -9.70
CA CYS A 31 77.26 25.21 -9.39
C CYS A 31 77.01 26.11 -10.61
N SER A 32 77.26 25.60 -11.83
CA SER A 32 77.04 26.30 -13.10
C SER A 32 75.57 26.54 -13.45
N ASP A 33 74.64 25.81 -12.81
CA ASP A 33 73.21 25.90 -13.14
C ASP A 33 72.59 27.20 -12.56
N CYS A 34 73.27 27.78 -11.57
CA CYS A 34 72.89 28.99 -10.85
C CYS A 34 73.96 30.10 -10.91
N HIS A 35 75.25 29.73 -10.92
CA HIS A 35 76.37 30.69 -10.92
C HIS A 35 77.12 30.69 -12.24
N ASN A 36 77.83 31.79 -12.51
CA ASN A 36 78.72 31.90 -13.67
C ASN A 36 80.16 32.23 -13.21
N PRO A 37 81.17 32.02 -14.08
CA PRO A 37 82.56 32.29 -13.72
C PRO A 37 82.87 33.76 -13.38
N ASN A 38 82.01 34.72 -13.75
CA ASN A 38 82.21 36.15 -13.49
C ASN A 38 81.78 36.55 -12.06
N GLY A 39 81.07 35.68 -11.32
CA GLY A 39 80.75 35.93 -9.92
C GLY A 39 79.65 35.03 -9.35
N TRP A 40 79.60 34.98 -8.01
CA TRP A 40 78.65 34.17 -7.23
C TRP A 40 77.28 34.82 -7.03
N LYS A 41 77.09 36.07 -7.46
CA LYS A 41 75.78 36.73 -7.40
C LYS A 41 74.89 36.19 -8.51
N MET A 42 73.70 35.74 -8.13
CA MET A 42 72.66 35.34 -9.08
C MET A 42 72.29 36.54 -9.96
N ILE A 43 72.31 36.35 -11.28
CA ILE A 43 71.81 37.32 -12.26
C ILE A 43 70.48 36.78 -12.77
N GLU A 44 69.43 37.57 -12.62
CA GLU A 44 68.08 37.21 -13.05
C GLU A 44 68.05 36.85 -14.55
N GLY A 45 67.40 35.74 -14.92
CA GLY A 45 67.33 35.26 -16.30
C GLY A 45 68.55 34.48 -16.81
N THR A 46 69.59 34.25 -15.99
CA THR A 46 70.80 33.50 -16.39
C THR A 46 70.92 32.10 -15.79
N PHE A 47 70.05 31.76 -14.84
CA PHE A 47 70.01 30.45 -14.21
C PHE A 47 69.13 29.48 -15.03
N THR A 48 69.50 28.21 -15.04
CA THR A 48 68.79 27.14 -15.76
C THR A 48 68.00 26.22 -14.81
N PHE A 49 68.17 26.41 -13.50
CA PHE A 49 67.49 25.63 -12.49
C PHE A 49 65.96 25.78 -12.56
N SER A 50 65.24 24.66 -12.44
CA SER A 50 63.78 24.56 -12.51
C SER A 50 63.23 23.75 -11.34
N HIS A 51 62.19 24.29 -10.67
CA HIS A 51 61.43 23.57 -9.65
C HIS A 51 60.55 22.44 -10.22
N GLY A 52 60.43 22.31 -11.55
CA GLY A 52 59.70 21.17 -12.15
C GLY A 52 60.33 19.80 -11.85
N ASN A 53 61.58 19.78 -11.38
CA ASN A 53 62.32 18.58 -11.02
C ASN A 53 62.50 18.42 -9.49
N THR A 54 61.77 19.18 -8.69
CA THR A 54 61.81 19.10 -7.21
C THR A 54 60.50 18.55 -6.67
N ASP A 55 60.48 18.25 -5.37
CA ASP A 55 59.27 17.80 -4.66
C ASP A 55 58.20 18.90 -4.52
N PHE A 56 58.53 20.15 -4.88
CA PHE A 56 57.58 21.28 -4.89
C PHE A 56 57.60 22.03 -6.23
N PRO A 57 56.85 21.56 -7.23
CA PRO A 57 56.71 22.25 -8.50
C PRO A 57 55.98 23.59 -8.34
N LEU A 58 56.60 24.68 -8.82
CA LEU A 58 55.94 26.00 -8.82
C LEU A 58 54.83 26.02 -9.87
N THR A 59 53.59 25.95 -9.40
CA THR A 59 52.38 26.04 -10.23
C THR A 59 51.53 27.23 -9.81
N GLY A 60 50.69 27.73 -10.72
CA GLY A 60 49.81 28.86 -10.45
C GLY A 60 50.58 30.10 -9.96
N GLN A 61 50.09 30.73 -8.89
CA GLN A 61 50.64 31.99 -8.38
C GLN A 61 52.04 31.84 -7.78
N HIS A 62 52.44 30.63 -7.35
CA HIS A 62 53.78 30.38 -6.82
C HIS A 62 54.90 30.63 -7.85
N GLN A 63 54.59 30.64 -9.15
CA GLN A 63 55.57 30.95 -10.21
C GLN A 63 56.08 32.39 -10.17
N SER A 64 55.30 33.31 -9.59
CA SER A 64 55.64 34.73 -9.48
C SER A 64 56.25 35.12 -8.13
N VAL A 65 56.40 34.17 -7.20
CA VAL A 65 56.91 34.45 -5.86
C VAL A 65 58.43 34.51 -5.88
N ASN A 66 58.99 35.49 -5.16
CA ASN A 66 60.44 35.59 -5.01
C ASN A 66 61.00 34.39 -4.25
N CYS A 67 62.10 33.79 -4.74
CA CYS A 67 62.72 32.61 -4.12
C CYS A 67 63.06 32.78 -2.63
N LYS A 68 63.37 34.01 -2.18
CA LYS A 68 63.70 34.30 -0.78
C LYS A 68 62.51 34.19 0.17
N THR A 69 61.29 34.21 -0.35
CA THR A 69 60.08 34.01 0.48
C THR A 69 60.01 32.59 1.02
N CYS A 70 60.45 31.60 0.24
CA CYS A 70 60.50 30.19 0.64
C CYS A 70 61.88 29.81 1.19
N HIS A 71 62.96 30.34 0.60
CA HIS A 71 64.34 30.06 0.99
C HIS A 71 64.92 31.21 1.81
N THR A 72 64.68 31.15 3.13
CA THR A 72 65.16 32.14 4.10
C THR A 72 66.67 32.07 4.37
N GLY A 73 67.33 31.03 3.87
CA GLY A 73 68.78 30.85 3.95
C GLY A 73 69.35 30.18 2.70
N LEU A 74 70.67 29.96 2.70
CA LEU A 74 71.38 29.38 1.55
C LEU A 74 71.25 27.84 1.49
N VAL A 75 70.86 27.18 2.58
CA VAL A 75 70.61 25.74 2.59
C VAL A 75 69.17 25.49 2.11
N PHE A 76 69.00 25.32 0.80
CA PHE A 76 67.69 25.26 0.14
C PHE A 76 66.80 24.11 0.62
N SER A 77 67.37 22.98 1.06
CA SER A 77 66.64 21.80 1.57
C SER A 77 65.85 22.04 2.86
N LYS A 78 66.04 23.19 3.53
CA LYS A 78 65.29 23.53 4.75
C LYS A 78 63.90 24.12 4.48
N ALA A 79 63.63 24.54 3.25
CA ALA A 79 62.31 25.07 2.90
C ALA A 79 61.24 23.97 3.05
N GLN A 80 60.15 24.29 3.73
CA GLN A 80 59.01 23.37 3.88
C GLN A 80 58.02 23.60 2.72
N SER A 81 57.32 22.54 2.33
CA SER A 81 56.31 22.55 1.27
C SER A 81 54.88 22.70 1.78
N ASP A 82 54.64 22.47 3.08
CA ASP A 82 53.29 22.50 3.64
C ASP A 82 52.72 23.93 3.61
N CYS A 83 51.48 24.06 3.15
CA CYS A 83 50.81 25.35 2.94
C CYS A 83 50.87 26.24 4.19
N ILE A 84 50.61 25.67 5.36
CA ILE A 84 50.56 26.38 6.65
C ILE A 84 51.90 26.96 7.10
N THR A 85 53.03 26.54 6.50
CA THR A 85 54.34 27.11 6.83
C THR A 85 54.51 28.51 6.26
N CYS A 86 53.77 28.85 5.19
CA CYS A 86 53.82 30.15 4.55
C CYS A 86 52.48 30.91 4.60
N HIS A 87 51.36 30.18 4.64
CA HIS A 87 50.02 30.76 4.65
C HIS A 87 49.39 30.65 6.03
N THR A 88 48.84 31.76 6.50
CA THR A 88 48.05 31.79 7.73
C THR A 88 46.66 31.26 7.46
N ASP A 89 46.19 30.34 8.30
CA ASP A 89 44.82 29.86 8.25
C ASP A 89 43.81 31.00 8.54
N MET A 90 42.91 31.21 7.59
CA MET A 90 41.82 32.19 7.68
C MET A 90 40.56 31.57 8.30
N HIS A 91 40.51 30.24 8.43
CA HIS A 91 39.34 29.48 8.85
C HIS A 91 39.29 29.19 10.35
N ARG A 92 40.18 29.81 11.14
CA ARG A 92 40.21 29.71 12.60
C ARG A 92 40.23 28.26 13.09
N GLN A 93 40.99 27.41 12.39
CA GLN A 93 41.22 26.00 12.67
C GLN A 93 39.98 25.11 12.54
N THR A 94 38.93 25.58 11.86
CA THR A 94 37.69 24.80 11.71
C THR A 94 37.71 23.78 10.56
N LEU A 95 38.61 23.91 9.59
CA LEU A 95 38.65 23.08 8.38
C LEU A 95 39.88 22.17 8.24
N GLY A 96 40.75 22.11 9.25
CA GLY A 96 41.99 21.33 9.19
C GLY A 96 43.12 22.03 8.41
N ASN A 97 44.18 21.29 8.10
CA ASN A 97 45.40 21.82 7.47
C ASN A 97 45.59 21.36 6.02
N GLU A 98 44.70 20.52 5.50
CA GLU A 98 44.72 19.99 4.14
C GLU A 98 44.11 21.01 3.15
N CYS A 99 44.79 22.15 2.99
CA CYS A 99 44.33 23.30 2.20
C CYS A 99 43.98 22.93 0.75
N GLU A 100 44.71 21.98 0.18
CA GLU A 100 44.56 21.49 -1.19
C GLU A 100 43.26 20.74 -1.47
N ARG A 101 42.50 20.37 -0.42
CA ARG A 101 41.16 19.81 -0.57
C ARG A 101 40.16 20.80 -1.15
N CYS A 102 40.38 22.09 -0.93
CA CYS A 102 39.47 23.15 -1.35
C CYS A 102 40.17 24.19 -2.24
N HIS A 103 41.43 24.47 -1.98
CA HIS A 103 42.18 25.52 -2.64
C HIS A 103 43.20 24.93 -3.62
N THR A 104 43.56 25.72 -4.62
CA THR A 104 44.61 25.34 -5.58
C THR A 104 45.68 26.41 -5.62
N ALA A 105 46.87 26.04 -6.11
CA ALA A 105 47.94 27.01 -6.32
C ALA A 105 47.55 28.17 -7.29
N LYS A 106 46.45 28.03 -8.04
CA LYS A 106 45.92 29.07 -8.92
C LYS A 106 45.02 30.07 -8.18
N SER A 107 44.24 29.61 -7.21
CA SER A 107 43.23 30.42 -6.52
C SER A 107 42.84 29.85 -5.16
N TRP A 108 42.59 30.77 -4.21
CA TRP A 108 41.95 30.48 -2.92
C TRP A 108 40.41 30.49 -3.02
N LEU A 109 39.83 30.86 -4.16
CA LEU A 109 38.38 30.81 -4.34
C LEU A 109 37.91 29.36 -4.51
N VAL A 110 36.81 29.03 -3.83
CA VAL A 110 36.15 27.72 -3.87
C VAL A 110 34.81 27.89 -4.57
N GLU A 111 34.65 27.24 -5.72
CA GLU A 111 33.42 27.35 -6.55
C GLU A 111 32.56 26.07 -6.45
N ASN A 112 33.11 24.98 -5.92
CA ASN A 112 32.50 23.65 -5.89
C ASN A 112 32.01 23.24 -4.49
N THR A 113 31.55 24.20 -3.68
CA THR A 113 31.10 23.96 -2.29
C THR A 113 29.96 22.94 -2.19
N THR A 114 29.06 22.90 -3.18
CA THR A 114 27.98 21.90 -3.25
C THR A 114 28.53 20.50 -3.45
N GLN A 115 29.49 20.30 -4.37
CA GLN A 115 30.11 19.00 -4.60
C GLN A 115 30.94 18.53 -3.39
N LEU A 116 31.52 19.46 -2.64
CA LEU A 116 32.20 19.11 -1.38
C LEU A 116 31.21 18.56 -0.34
N HIS A 117 29.98 19.06 -0.30
CA HIS A 117 28.94 18.50 0.57
C HIS A 117 28.49 17.11 0.12
N GLU A 118 28.43 16.83 -1.18
CA GLU A 118 28.09 15.48 -1.71
C GLU A 118 29.06 14.40 -1.24
N GLN A 119 30.31 14.77 -0.97
CA GLN A 119 31.36 13.87 -0.47
C GLN A 119 31.43 13.85 1.07
N SER A 120 30.57 14.61 1.73
CA SER A 120 30.54 14.77 3.18
C SER A 120 29.46 13.89 3.82
N ARG A 121 29.30 14.00 5.14
CA ARG A 121 28.24 13.30 5.88
C ARG A 121 26.86 13.94 5.71
N PHE A 122 26.76 15.08 5.03
CA PHE A 122 25.49 15.76 4.77
C PHE A 122 25.43 16.25 3.31
N PRO A 123 25.06 15.37 2.38
CA PRO A 123 24.77 15.77 1.01
C PRO A 123 23.59 16.75 0.97
N LEU A 124 23.73 17.85 0.23
CA LEU A 124 22.68 18.84 0.09
C LEU A 124 21.59 18.31 -0.86
N LEU A 125 20.51 17.80 -0.28
CA LEU A 125 19.39 17.18 -1.00
C LEU A 125 18.06 17.89 -0.70
N GLY A 126 17.10 17.77 -1.62
CA GLY A 126 15.78 18.38 -1.49
C GLY A 126 15.86 19.88 -1.23
N ALA A 127 15.11 20.37 -0.24
CA ALA A 127 15.11 21.78 0.14
C ALA A 127 16.50 22.31 0.54
N HIS A 128 17.36 21.48 1.17
CA HIS A 128 18.70 21.88 1.61
C HIS A 128 19.63 22.23 0.46
N ALA A 129 19.38 21.72 -0.76
CA ALA A 129 20.15 22.06 -1.95
C ALA A 129 20.01 23.53 -2.38
N THR A 130 18.93 24.19 -1.93
CA THR A 130 18.61 25.58 -2.27
C THR A 130 18.68 26.54 -1.08
N THR A 131 18.97 26.02 0.11
CA THR A 131 19.05 26.82 1.33
C THR A 131 20.31 27.67 1.34
N ASP A 132 20.19 28.90 1.83
CA ASP A 132 21.34 29.77 2.00
C ASP A 132 22.35 29.20 3.03
N CYS A 133 23.64 29.27 2.70
CA CYS A 133 24.70 28.69 3.53
C CYS A 133 24.68 29.19 4.99
N PHE A 134 24.28 30.45 5.22
CA PHE A 134 24.26 31.06 6.55
C PHE A 134 23.14 30.54 7.45
N GLN A 135 22.15 29.82 6.90
CA GLN A 135 21.11 29.16 7.68
C GLN A 135 21.66 27.97 8.48
N CYS A 136 22.75 27.36 8.01
CA CYS A 136 23.44 26.28 8.71
C CYS A 136 24.77 26.77 9.32
N HIS A 137 25.55 27.51 8.52
CA HIS A 137 26.83 28.06 8.95
C HIS A 137 26.68 29.54 9.34
N GLU A 138 26.08 29.80 10.50
CA GLU A 138 25.82 31.17 10.99
C GLU A 138 27.09 32.05 11.06
N SER A 139 28.25 31.42 11.28
CA SER A 139 29.56 32.08 11.35
C SER A 139 30.31 32.13 10.00
N ALA A 140 29.69 31.73 8.89
CA ALA A 140 30.34 31.70 7.57
C ALA A 140 30.86 33.07 7.13
N SER A 141 30.17 34.16 7.51
CA SER A 141 30.62 35.55 7.23
C SER A 141 31.95 35.90 7.90
N LEU A 142 32.35 35.14 8.93
CA LEU A 142 33.62 35.26 9.63
C LEU A 142 34.66 34.21 9.17
N LEU A 143 34.37 33.53 8.05
CA LEU A 143 35.15 32.42 7.48
C LEU A 143 35.31 31.22 8.44
N ARG A 144 34.41 31.08 9.42
CA ARG A 144 34.43 30.02 10.43
C ARG A 144 33.32 29.01 10.15
N TYR A 145 33.70 27.73 10.03
CA TYR A 145 32.80 26.65 9.64
C TYR A 145 32.82 25.54 10.69
N ASP A 146 32.12 25.77 11.81
CA ASP A 146 32.08 24.79 12.89
C ASP A 146 31.38 23.49 12.47
N PRO A 147 31.83 22.33 12.99
CA PRO A 147 31.11 21.07 12.78
C PRO A 147 29.69 21.15 13.33
N LEU A 148 28.72 20.82 12.50
CA LEU A 148 27.30 20.79 12.86
C LEU A 148 26.86 19.37 13.19
N GLY A 149 25.83 19.25 14.02
CA GLY A 149 24.98 18.06 14.06
C GLY A 149 24.30 17.88 12.71
N ILE A 150 24.23 16.64 12.23
CA ILE A 150 23.71 16.31 10.89
C ILE A 150 22.39 15.55 10.98
N ASP A 151 21.96 15.20 12.18
CA ASP A 151 20.68 14.55 12.39
C ASP A 151 19.58 15.60 12.23
N CYS A 152 18.47 15.21 11.61
CA CYS A 152 17.39 16.15 11.29
C CYS A 152 16.91 16.91 12.53
N TYR A 153 16.80 16.21 13.67
CA TYR A 153 16.36 16.78 14.93
C TYR A 153 17.32 17.83 15.51
N ASP A 154 18.63 17.74 15.23
CA ASP A 154 19.61 18.69 15.75
C ASP A 154 19.33 20.13 15.27
N CYS A 155 18.86 20.25 14.01
CA CYS A 155 18.50 21.53 13.41
C CYS A 155 16.99 21.82 13.53
N HIS A 156 16.15 20.83 13.27
CA HIS A 156 14.69 20.99 13.19
C HIS A 156 13.96 20.67 14.51
N LYS A 157 14.66 20.75 15.65
CA LYS A 157 14.06 20.52 16.98
C LYS A 157 12.81 21.37 17.23
N THR A 158 12.87 22.65 16.90
CA THR A 158 11.75 23.58 17.08
C THR A 158 10.58 23.20 16.18
N ASP A 159 10.85 22.89 14.91
CA ASP A 159 9.82 22.44 13.97
C ASP A 159 9.15 21.14 14.44
N PHE A 160 9.95 20.19 14.93
CA PHE A 160 9.47 18.94 15.52
C PHE A 160 8.53 19.20 16.70
N GLN A 161 8.92 20.08 17.64
CA GLN A 161 8.13 20.39 18.83
C GLN A 161 6.85 21.18 18.53
N LEU A 162 6.84 21.98 17.46
CA LEU A 162 5.71 22.83 17.09
C LEU A 162 4.73 22.16 16.12
N ALA A 163 5.07 21.02 15.53
CA ALA A 163 4.18 20.28 14.65
C ALA A 163 2.86 19.91 15.36
N LYS A 164 1.72 20.10 14.68
CA LYS A 164 0.36 19.80 15.20
C LYS A 164 -0.48 18.91 14.28
N SER A 165 0.06 18.49 13.14
CA SER A 165 -0.65 17.67 12.16
C SER A 165 0.30 16.71 11.45
N PRO A 166 0.67 15.58 12.08
CA PRO A 166 0.31 15.17 13.44
C PRO A 166 1.11 15.94 14.53
N ASP A 167 0.64 15.92 15.77
CA ASP A 167 1.39 16.46 16.91
C ASP A 167 2.50 15.47 17.32
N HIS A 168 3.74 15.81 16.96
CA HIS A 168 4.90 14.95 17.19
C HIS A 168 5.25 14.79 18.67
N PHE A 169 5.08 15.84 19.47
CA PHE A 169 5.42 15.83 20.90
C PHE A 169 4.39 15.04 21.70
N GLU A 170 3.10 15.35 21.53
CA GLU A 170 2.01 14.60 22.18
C GLU A 170 1.90 13.17 21.64
N GLY A 171 2.52 12.88 20.49
CA GLY A 171 2.51 11.55 19.89
C GLY A 171 3.67 10.66 20.27
N ASP A 172 4.63 11.18 21.04
CA ASP A 172 5.87 10.49 21.36
C ASP A 172 6.55 9.92 20.10
N PHE A 173 6.57 10.74 19.03
CA PHE A 173 7.15 10.31 17.76
C PHE A 173 8.67 10.20 17.85
N SER A 174 9.22 9.25 17.10
CA SER A 174 10.68 9.09 16.97
C SER A 174 11.34 10.35 16.39
N THR A 175 12.54 10.66 16.87
CA THR A 175 13.41 11.68 16.26
C THR A 175 14.14 11.18 15.01
N ASP A 176 14.01 9.90 14.67
CA ASP A 176 14.41 9.37 13.36
C ASP A 176 13.36 9.78 12.31
N CYS A 177 13.57 10.96 11.74
CA CYS A 177 12.62 11.58 10.82
C CYS A 177 12.43 10.78 9.53
N LEU A 178 13.42 9.97 9.12
CA LEU A 178 13.40 9.24 7.85
C LEU A 178 12.41 8.08 7.83
N ILE A 179 11.86 7.70 9.00
CA ILE A 179 10.75 6.74 9.11
C ILE A 179 9.52 7.26 8.35
N CYS A 180 9.29 8.58 8.35
CA CYS A 180 8.08 9.19 7.78
C CYS A 180 8.36 10.26 6.71
N HIS A 181 9.50 10.96 6.79
CA HIS A 181 9.84 12.09 5.93
C HIS A 181 10.97 11.74 4.97
N SER A 182 10.90 12.27 3.75
CA SER A 182 11.95 12.08 2.76
C SER A 182 12.87 13.30 2.70
N ILE A 183 14.18 13.07 2.82
CA ILE A 183 15.20 14.12 2.69
C ILE A 183 15.21 14.80 1.31
N ASN A 184 14.69 14.13 0.28
CA ASN A 184 14.61 14.65 -1.08
C ASN A 184 13.32 15.44 -1.34
N ALA A 185 12.37 15.46 -0.39
CA ALA A 185 11.14 16.20 -0.54
C ALA A 185 11.37 17.71 -0.37
N PHE A 186 10.67 18.51 -1.18
CA PHE A 186 10.62 19.96 -1.03
C PHE A 186 9.52 20.41 -0.04
N GLU A 187 8.65 19.49 0.36
CA GLU A 187 7.61 19.75 1.36
C GLU A 187 7.65 18.70 2.47
N TRP A 188 7.40 19.13 3.71
CA TRP A 188 7.39 18.29 4.90
C TRP A 188 6.05 17.57 5.08
N ARG A 189 5.70 16.72 4.10
CA ARG A 189 4.53 15.83 4.18
C ARG A 189 4.98 14.41 4.51
N GLY A 190 4.08 13.58 5.04
CA GLY A 190 4.24 12.12 5.09
C GLY A 190 4.16 11.47 3.69
N ALA A 191 4.75 12.12 2.69
CA ALA A 191 4.75 11.65 1.32
C ALA A 191 5.72 10.48 1.20
N GLY A 192 5.20 9.31 0.82
CA GLY A 192 5.99 8.10 0.60
C GLY A 192 5.86 7.02 1.68
N ILE A 193 5.01 7.20 2.70
CA ILE A 193 4.74 6.13 3.67
C ILE A 193 3.93 5.03 2.97
N ASN A 194 4.52 3.85 2.86
CA ASN A 194 3.94 2.73 2.13
C ASN A 194 2.98 1.93 3.03
N HIS A 195 1.67 2.06 2.77
CA HIS A 195 0.62 1.24 3.39
C HIS A 195 0.03 0.19 2.44
N SER A 196 0.76 -0.24 1.41
CA SER A 196 0.26 -1.27 0.48
C SER A 196 -0.06 -2.61 1.16
N PHE A 197 0.51 -2.87 2.34
CA PHE A 197 0.23 -4.04 3.17
C PHE A 197 -1.09 -3.95 3.95
N PHE A 198 -1.63 -2.74 4.16
CA PHE A 198 -2.89 -2.50 4.86
C PHE A 198 -3.67 -1.37 4.17
N PRO A 199 -4.72 -1.69 3.39
CA PRO A 199 -5.47 -0.69 2.65
C PRO A 199 -6.15 0.34 3.56
N LEU A 200 -5.70 1.60 3.50
CA LEU A 200 -6.33 2.75 4.15
C LEU A 200 -7.56 3.19 3.35
N THR A 201 -8.62 2.39 3.41
CA THR A 201 -9.87 2.62 2.67
C THR A 201 -11.08 2.59 3.60
N ALA A 202 -12.12 3.34 3.25
CA ALA A 202 -13.38 3.40 3.99
C ALA A 202 -13.14 3.70 5.48
N GLY A 203 -13.56 2.82 6.40
CA GLY A 203 -13.37 3.02 7.84
C GLY A 203 -11.90 3.07 8.30
N HIS A 204 -10.96 2.59 7.48
CA HIS A 204 -9.53 2.63 7.76
C HIS A 204 -8.82 3.85 7.12
N ASP A 205 -9.54 4.69 6.36
CA ASP A 205 -9.02 5.97 5.86
C ASP A 205 -9.10 7.04 6.96
N LEU A 206 -8.28 6.86 7.99
CA LEU A 206 -8.25 7.72 9.16
C LEU A 206 -7.16 8.79 8.99
N PRO A 207 -7.46 10.08 9.25
CA PRO A 207 -6.48 11.16 9.10
C PRO A 207 -5.44 11.19 10.21
N ASP A 208 -5.69 10.51 11.35
CA ASP A 208 -4.79 10.48 12.49
C ASP A 208 -4.05 9.15 12.58
N CYS A 209 -2.73 9.17 12.39
CA CYS A 209 -1.86 8.01 12.49
C CYS A 209 -2.01 7.30 13.84
N LYS A 210 -2.29 8.06 14.93
CA LYS A 210 -2.43 7.50 16.28
C LYS A 210 -3.66 6.63 16.45
N ALA A 211 -4.62 6.69 15.52
CA ALA A 211 -5.76 5.80 15.52
C ALA A 211 -5.35 4.34 15.30
N CYS A 212 -4.21 4.10 14.67
CA CYS A 212 -3.66 2.77 14.44
C CYS A 212 -2.31 2.57 15.13
N HIS A 213 -1.41 3.55 15.05
CA HIS A 213 -0.07 3.50 15.62
C HIS A 213 -0.03 4.14 17.02
N LEU A 214 -0.17 3.31 18.04
CA LEU A 214 -0.19 3.75 19.43
C LEU A 214 1.19 4.27 19.90
N PRO A 215 1.24 5.25 20.82
CA PRO A 215 2.50 5.76 21.38
C PRO A 215 3.39 4.64 21.95
N GLY A 216 4.68 4.71 21.69
CA GLY A 216 5.66 3.72 22.13
C GLY A 216 5.66 2.38 21.39
N GLN A 217 4.81 2.21 20.37
CA GLN A 217 4.88 1.06 19.45
C GLN A 217 5.81 1.34 18.28
N ASP A 218 6.41 0.29 17.73
CA ASP A 218 7.15 0.38 16.47
C ASP A 218 6.15 0.63 15.33
N TYR A 219 6.22 1.81 14.72
CA TYR A 219 5.38 2.19 13.57
C TYR A 219 5.56 1.25 12.37
N ASN A 220 6.68 0.51 12.30
CA ASN A 220 6.95 -0.43 11.22
C ASN A 220 6.40 -1.84 11.47
N ASN A 221 5.87 -2.13 12.67
CA ASN A 221 5.55 -3.51 13.07
C ASN A 221 4.16 -3.65 13.73
N LEU A 222 3.19 -2.89 13.23
CA LEU A 222 1.79 -3.06 13.60
C LEU A 222 1.19 -4.25 12.85
N SER A 223 0.50 -5.14 13.57
CA SER A 223 -0.25 -6.25 12.96
C SER A 223 -1.35 -5.72 12.04
N SER A 224 -1.40 -6.23 10.81
CA SER A 224 -2.48 -5.97 9.84
C SER A 224 -3.68 -6.92 9.98
N ALA A 225 -3.62 -7.88 10.91
CA ALA A 225 -4.70 -8.85 11.12
C ALA A 225 -5.93 -8.14 11.69
N CYS A 226 -7.11 -8.33 11.07
CA CYS A 226 -8.34 -7.64 11.47
C CYS A 226 -8.67 -7.86 12.96
N VAL A 227 -8.52 -9.10 13.43
CA VAL A 227 -8.84 -9.48 14.81
C VAL A 227 -7.95 -8.79 15.85
N SER A 228 -6.74 -8.33 15.51
CA SER A 228 -5.90 -7.63 16.50
C SER A 228 -6.51 -6.30 16.96
N CYS A 229 -7.41 -5.71 16.16
CA CYS A 229 -8.17 -4.53 16.52
C CYS A 229 -9.65 -4.83 16.79
N HIS A 230 -10.25 -5.74 16.03
CA HIS A 230 -11.70 -6.00 16.03
C HIS A 230 -12.13 -7.24 16.82
N LEU A 231 -11.29 -7.78 17.72
CA LEU A 231 -11.67 -8.93 18.57
C LEU A 231 -12.92 -8.67 19.41
N THR A 232 -13.07 -7.44 19.93
CA THR A 232 -14.26 -7.06 20.70
C THR A 232 -15.51 -7.10 19.84
N ASP A 233 -15.44 -6.51 18.64
CA ASP A 233 -16.55 -6.51 17.67
C ASP A 233 -16.94 -7.93 17.26
N TYR A 234 -15.94 -8.78 16.98
CA TYR A 234 -16.11 -10.19 16.68
C TYR A 234 -16.88 -10.92 17.81
N ASN A 235 -16.46 -10.74 19.06
CA ASN A 235 -17.08 -11.40 20.22
C ASN A 235 -18.48 -10.86 20.56
N GLN A 236 -18.77 -9.61 20.23
CA GLN A 236 -20.05 -8.96 20.55
C GLN A 236 -21.08 -9.07 19.44
N THR A 237 -20.69 -9.50 18.23
CA THR A 237 -21.63 -9.65 17.12
C THR A 237 -22.63 -10.76 17.42
N THR A 238 -23.93 -10.45 17.35
CA THR A 238 -25.02 -11.38 17.68
C THR A 238 -25.77 -11.92 16.47
N SER A 239 -25.61 -11.33 15.28
CA SER A 239 -26.32 -11.77 14.07
C SER A 239 -25.42 -11.65 12.81
N PRO A 240 -24.89 -12.78 12.30
CA PRO A 240 -24.76 -14.07 13.00
C PRO A 240 -23.82 -13.96 14.22
N ASN A 241 -24.06 -14.77 15.25
CA ASN A 241 -23.13 -14.84 16.39
C ASN A 241 -21.84 -15.56 15.97
N HIS A 242 -20.78 -14.80 15.74
CA HIS A 242 -19.52 -15.34 15.25
C HIS A 242 -18.87 -16.29 16.26
N SER A 243 -18.79 -15.87 17.52
CA SER A 243 -18.21 -16.66 18.61
C SER A 243 -19.02 -17.93 18.88
N GLY A 244 -20.35 -17.83 18.87
CA GLY A 244 -21.26 -18.95 19.12
C GLY A 244 -21.25 -19.97 17.97
N ALA A 245 -21.10 -19.50 16.73
CA ALA A 245 -21.00 -20.35 15.55
C ALA A 245 -19.59 -20.91 15.31
N GLY A 246 -18.58 -20.43 16.05
CA GLY A 246 -17.18 -20.85 15.88
C GLY A 246 -16.59 -20.43 14.53
N PHE A 247 -16.97 -19.26 14.02
CA PHE A 247 -16.38 -18.72 12.79
C PHE A 247 -14.88 -18.44 12.95
N SER A 248 -14.18 -18.34 11.82
CA SER A 248 -12.76 -18.04 11.86
C SER A 248 -12.48 -16.56 12.13
N ASN A 249 -11.26 -16.25 12.55
CA ASN A 249 -10.76 -14.88 12.67
C ASN A 249 -10.12 -14.35 11.37
N GLU A 250 -10.07 -15.15 10.30
CA GLU A 250 -9.76 -14.68 8.94
C GLU A 250 -10.99 -13.98 8.34
N CYS A 251 -11.21 -12.74 8.76
CA CYS A 251 -12.40 -11.95 8.40
C CYS A 251 -12.58 -11.80 6.88
N GLU A 252 -11.48 -11.71 6.15
CA GLU A 252 -11.43 -11.55 4.69
C GLU A 252 -12.03 -12.72 3.90
N THR A 253 -12.27 -13.86 4.55
CA THR A 253 -12.96 -15.00 3.94
C THR A 253 -14.45 -14.72 3.70
N CYS A 254 -15.04 -13.82 4.50
CA CYS A 254 -16.45 -13.46 4.44
C CYS A 254 -16.67 -11.97 4.19
N HIS A 255 -15.79 -11.09 4.67
CA HIS A 255 -15.94 -9.64 4.59
C HIS A 255 -14.94 -9.02 3.61
N THR A 256 -15.34 -7.91 2.99
CA THR A 256 -14.44 -7.05 2.20
C THR A 256 -14.47 -5.63 2.75
N THR A 257 -13.37 -4.90 2.63
CA THR A 257 -13.33 -3.46 2.93
C THR A 257 -13.78 -2.61 1.74
N SER A 258 -13.93 -3.21 0.55
CA SER A 258 -14.39 -2.54 -0.68
C SER A 258 -15.29 -3.49 -1.50
N PRO A 259 -16.55 -3.13 -1.79
CA PRO A 259 -17.17 -1.81 -1.57
C PRO A 259 -17.60 -1.53 -0.12
N GLY A 260 -17.60 -2.52 0.78
CA GLY A 260 -17.89 -2.32 2.20
C GLY A 260 -18.05 -3.62 2.97
N TRP A 261 -18.07 -3.53 4.31
CA TRP A 261 -18.06 -4.66 5.24
C TRP A 261 -19.33 -5.52 5.24
N SER A 262 -20.45 -4.97 4.75
CA SER A 262 -21.76 -5.62 4.73
C SER A 262 -22.41 -5.48 3.36
N PRO A 263 -23.09 -6.54 2.84
CA PRO A 263 -23.26 -7.86 3.45
C PRO A 263 -21.99 -8.72 3.38
N ALA A 264 -21.87 -9.68 4.32
CA ALA A 264 -20.84 -10.71 4.26
C ALA A 264 -21.16 -11.73 3.16
N ILE A 265 -20.13 -12.32 2.56
CA ILE A 265 -20.24 -13.39 1.57
C ILE A 265 -20.24 -14.73 2.31
N MET A 266 -21.26 -15.55 2.06
CA MET A 266 -21.32 -16.93 2.56
C MET A 266 -21.09 -17.92 1.42
N GLY A 267 -19.82 -18.23 1.13
CA GLY A 267 -19.44 -19.03 -0.04
C GLY A 267 -19.85 -20.51 0.00
N ASN A 268 -20.25 -21.03 1.17
CA ASN A 268 -20.61 -22.43 1.38
C ASN A 268 -22.12 -22.67 1.60
N HIS A 269 -22.96 -21.65 1.46
CA HIS A 269 -24.40 -21.74 1.73
C HIS A 269 -25.09 -22.84 0.92
N ASP A 270 -24.76 -22.94 -0.38
CA ASP A 270 -25.36 -23.89 -1.31
C ASP A 270 -25.06 -25.37 -0.98
N ASN A 271 -24.11 -25.65 -0.08
CA ASN A 271 -23.88 -27.01 0.42
C ASN A 271 -25.01 -27.51 1.35
N PHE A 272 -25.81 -26.58 1.90
CA PHE A 272 -26.88 -26.88 2.85
C PHE A 272 -28.25 -26.60 2.23
N PHE A 273 -28.40 -25.44 1.56
CA PHE A 273 -29.64 -25.07 0.87
C PHE A 273 -29.32 -24.20 -0.35
N VAL A 274 -29.67 -24.66 -1.55
CA VAL A 274 -29.38 -23.93 -2.78
C VAL A 274 -30.42 -22.83 -2.99
N LEU A 275 -29.98 -21.57 -3.09
CA LEU A 275 -30.88 -20.44 -3.27
C LEU A 275 -31.34 -20.31 -4.74
N ASN A 276 -32.44 -20.98 -5.06
CA ASN A 276 -33.06 -20.97 -6.40
C ASN A 276 -34.35 -20.14 -6.46
N GLY A 277 -34.75 -19.77 -7.68
CA GLY A 277 -36.05 -19.14 -7.96
C GLY A 277 -36.35 -17.95 -7.05
N ALA A 278 -37.47 -17.98 -6.33
CA ALA A 278 -37.88 -16.93 -5.40
C ALA A 278 -36.91 -16.76 -4.22
N HIS A 279 -36.26 -17.84 -3.74
CA HIS A 279 -35.29 -17.77 -2.63
C HIS A 279 -34.04 -16.96 -3.02
N LYS A 280 -33.65 -16.98 -4.30
CA LYS A 280 -32.55 -16.13 -4.81
C LYS A 280 -32.80 -14.63 -4.61
N THR A 281 -34.07 -14.21 -4.60
CA THR A 281 -34.42 -12.78 -4.45
C THR A 281 -34.21 -12.26 -3.03
N ILE A 282 -34.23 -13.16 -2.04
CA ILE A 282 -34.03 -12.85 -0.62
C ILE A 282 -32.68 -13.37 -0.09
N ALA A 283 -31.75 -13.75 -0.99
CA ALA A 283 -30.47 -14.36 -0.65
C ALA A 283 -29.61 -13.54 0.33
N ASN A 284 -29.78 -12.22 0.33
CA ASN A 284 -29.04 -11.30 1.21
C ASN A 284 -29.84 -10.88 2.46
N GLU A 285 -31.03 -11.44 2.68
CA GLU A 285 -31.90 -11.13 3.80
C GLU A 285 -31.90 -12.30 4.79
N CYS A 286 -30.73 -12.59 5.37
CA CYS A 286 -30.50 -13.82 6.14
C CYS A 286 -31.54 -14.06 7.26
N THR A 287 -32.05 -13.00 7.88
CA THR A 287 -33.07 -13.08 8.94
C THR A 287 -34.44 -13.56 8.46
N LYS A 288 -34.69 -13.59 7.15
CA LYS A 288 -35.90 -14.22 6.57
C LYS A 288 -35.84 -15.74 6.63
N CYS A 289 -34.66 -16.32 6.75
CA CYS A 289 -34.45 -17.77 6.78
C CYS A 289 -33.89 -18.24 8.13
N HIS A 290 -33.09 -17.41 8.81
CA HIS A 290 -32.44 -17.73 10.06
C HIS A 290 -33.03 -16.90 11.22
N GLU A 291 -33.70 -17.56 12.16
CA GLU A 291 -34.26 -16.96 13.37
C GLU A 291 -33.20 -16.82 14.49
N GLY A 292 -32.06 -16.21 14.16
CA GLY A 292 -30.97 -15.97 15.11
C GLY A 292 -30.02 -17.15 15.34
N ASN A 293 -30.41 -18.37 14.97
CA ASN A 293 -29.52 -19.52 14.89
C ASN A 293 -29.24 -19.88 13.42
N TYR A 294 -27.99 -19.70 13.00
CA TYR A 294 -27.55 -19.96 11.62
C TYR A 294 -27.18 -21.42 11.36
N ALA A 295 -27.20 -22.28 12.39
CA ALA A 295 -26.91 -23.71 12.26
C ALA A 295 -28.16 -24.57 12.00
N ASP A 296 -29.37 -24.06 12.31
CA ASP A 296 -30.57 -24.91 12.47
C ASP A 296 -31.79 -24.43 11.64
N ALA A 297 -31.57 -23.69 10.55
CA ALA A 297 -32.68 -23.33 9.66
C ALA A 297 -33.25 -24.59 8.95
N PRO A 298 -34.58 -24.76 8.88
CA PRO A 298 -35.18 -25.85 8.11
C PRO A 298 -34.73 -25.79 6.64
N THR A 299 -34.51 -26.95 6.04
CA THR A 299 -34.09 -27.08 4.63
C THR A 299 -35.18 -27.66 3.73
N ASP A 300 -36.31 -28.07 4.30
CA ASP A 300 -37.47 -28.55 3.58
C ASP A 300 -38.56 -27.46 3.47
N CYS A 301 -39.36 -27.54 2.39
CA CYS A 301 -40.38 -26.53 2.09
C CYS A 301 -41.41 -26.37 3.23
N PHE A 302 -41.84 -27.48 3.83
CA PHE A 302 -42.87 -27.45 4.87
C PHE A 302 -42.33 -26.83 6.16
N GLY A 303 -41.08 -27.11 6.54
CA GLY A 303 -40.42 -26.52 7.69
C GLY A 303 -40.45 -24.99 7.68
N CYS A 304 -40.28 -24.37 6.50
CA CYS A 304 -40.37 -22.91 6.36
C CYS A 304 -41.79 -22.39 6.04
N HIS A 305 -42.60 -23.15 5.31
CA HIS A 305 -43.91 -22.71 4.80
C HIS A 305 -45.11 -23.41 5.43
N ALA A 306 -44.96 -23.97 6.64
CA ALA A 306 -46.01 -24.68 7.37
C ALA A 306 -47.27 -23.81 7.55
N ASP A 307 -47.11 -22.53 7.87
CA ASP A 307 -48.23 -21.60 8.03
C ASP A 307 -49.01 -21.42 6.73
N ALA A 308 -48.31 -21.19 5.62
CA ALA A 308 -48.94 -21.05 4.30
C ALA A 308 -49.66 -22.35 3.90
N TYR A 309 -49.03 -23.52 4.14
CA TYR A 309 -49.64 -24.83 3.93
C TYR A 309 -50.92 -25.01 4.75
N ASN A 310 -50.87 -24.69 6.05
CA ASN A 310 -51.98 -24.89 6.98
C ASN A 310 -53.15 -23.93 6.72
N GLN A 311 -52.87 -22.71 6.24
CA GLN A 311 -53.87 -21.66 6.02
C GLN A 311 -54.44 -21.63 4.60
N THR A 312 -53.86 -22.38 3.65
CA THR A 312 -54.41 -22.43 2.29
C THR A 312 -55.80 -23.07 2.31
N THR A 313 -56.78 -22.46 1.65
CA THR A 313 -58.18 -22.91 1.63
C THR A 313 -58.64 -23.43 0.27
N ASN A 314 -57.85 -23.26 -0.79
CA ASN A 314 -58.23 -23.62 -2.15
C ASN A 314 -57.04 -24.13 -2.98
N PRO A 315 -56.87 -25.47 -3.08
CA PRO A 315 -57.49 -26.48 -2.23
C PRO A 315 -56.93 -26.42 -0.79
N PRO A 316 -57.69 -26.83 0.24
CA PRO A 316 -57.20 -26.83 1.62
C PRO A 316 -56.22 -27.97 1.83
N HIS A 317 -54.93 -27.63 1.88
CA HIS A 317 -53.84 -28.60 1.89
C HIS A 317 -53.85 -29.46 3.17
N SER A 318 -53.92 -28.80 4.33
CA SER A 318 -53.92 -29.46 5.65
C SER A 318 -55.14 -30.35 5.88
N THR A 319 -56.35 -29.84 5.62
CA THR A 319 -57.59 -30.58 5.83
C THR A 319 -57.76 -31.74 4.87
N SER A 320 -57.33 -31.58 3.61
CA SER A 320 -57.38 -32.65 2.61
C SER A 320 -56.17 -33.59 2.67
N GLN A 321 -55.27 -33.40 3.64
CA GLN A 321 -54.09 -34.24 3.86
C GLN A 321 -53.18 -34.36 2.63
N PHE A 322 -52.96 -33.24 1.92
CA PHE A 322 -52.00 -33.22 0.82
C PHE A 322 -50.58 -33.53 1.31
N SER A 323 -49.69 -33.92 0.39
CA SER A 323 -48.30 -34.18 0.73
C SER A 323 -47.57 -32.89 1.13
N THR A 324 -46.63 -33.00 2.07
CA THR A 324 -45.66 -31.93 2.38
C THR A 324 -44.49 -31.89 1.40
N GLU A 325 -44.43 -32.83 0.45
CA GLU A 325 -43.50 -32.80 -0.69
C GLU A 325 -43.95 -31.77 -1.73
N CYS A 326 -43.74 -30.49 -1.42
CA CYS A 326 -44.32 -29.38 -2.19
C CYS A 326 -43.94 -29.40 -3.68
N LEU A 327 -42.76 -29.92 -4.02
CA LEU A 327 -42.24 -29.97 -5.39
C LEU A 327 -42.99 -30.93 -6.32
N THR A 328 -43.92 -31.74 -5.80
CA THR A 328 -44.81 -32.54 -6.66
C THR A 328 -45.80 -31.68 -7.43
N CYS A 329 -46.16 -30.52 -6.88
CA CYS A 329 -47.17 -29.62 -7.43
C CYS A 329 -46.65 -28.19 -7.64
N HIS A 330 -45.70 -27.73 -6.84
CA HIS A 330 -45.17 -26.36 -6.89
C HIS A 330 -43.72 -26.34 -7.36
N THR A 331 -43.24 -25.16 -7.74
CA THR A 331 -41.83 -24.97 -8.10
C THR A 331 -41.25 -23.81 -7.31
N GLU A 332 -39.94 -23.82 -7.09
CA GLU A 332 -39.22 -22.73 -6.43
C GLU A 332 -39.21 -21.45 -7.28
N ILE A 333 -39.48 -21.55 -8.59
CA ILE A 333 -39.50 -20.42 -9.52
C ILE A 333 -40.87 -19.73 -9.50
N SER A 334 -41.95 -20.51 -9.57
CA SER A 334 -43.31 -20.00 -9.47
C SER A 334 -44.17 -20.94 -8.65
N TRP A 335 -44.77 -20.39 -7.59
CA TRP A 335 -45.67 -21.14 -6.71
C TRP A 335 -47.06 -21.36 -7.32
N LYS A 336 -47.50 -20.46 -8.21
CA LYS A 336 -48.79 -20.54 -8.91
C LYS A 336 -48.60 -20.37 -10.43
N PRO A 337 -49.40 -21.06 -11.26
CA PRO A 337 -50.31 -22.15 -10.89
C PRO A 337 -49.55 -23.39 -10.44
N ALA A 338 -50.21 -24.29 -9.70
CA ALA A 338 -49.64 -25.59 -9.37
C ALA A 338 -49.63 -26.48 -10.63
N ASN A 339 -48.57 -27.28 -10.79
CA ASN A 339 -48.48 -28.33 -11.78
C ASN A 339 -49.33 -29.52 -11.32
N TYR A 340 -50.62 -29.48 -11.65
CA TYR A 340 -51.58 -30.53 -11.34
C TYR A 340 -52.24 -31.03 -12.62
N ASN A 341 -52.11 -32.33 -12.91
CA ASN A 341 -52.68 -32.93 -14.11
C ASN A 341 -54.07 -33.50 -13.82
N HIS A 342 -55.09 -32.64 -13.89
CA HIS A 342 -56.49 -33.03 -13.66
C HIS A 342 -57.02 -33.91 -14.81
N ASP A 343 -56.85 -33.49 -16.06
CA ASP A 343 -57.45 -34.14 -17.24
C ASP A 343 -56.97 -35.57 -17.49
N ALA A 344 -55.74 -35.92 -17.09
CA ALA A 344 -55.23 -37.28 -17.27
C ALA A 344 -55.73 -38.27 -16.21
N GLN A 345 -56.24 -37.76 -15.08
CA GLN A 345 -56.63 -38.59 -13.94
C GLN A 345 -58.13 -38.53 -13.64
N TYR A 346 -58.80 -37.43 -14.03
CA TYR A 346 -60.18 -37.10 -13.70
C TYR A 346 -60.87 -36.42 -14.88
N PHE A 347 -62.11 -35.97 -14.67
CA PHE A 347 -62.92 -35.27 -15.67
C PHE A 347 -62.12 -34.10 -16.32
N PRO A 348 -62.10 -33.97 -17.65
CA PRO A 348 -61.27 -32.95 -18.31
C PRO A 348 -61.81 -31.54 -18.07
N ILE A 349 -61.02 -30.70 -17.40
CA ILE A 349 -61.34 -29.30 -17.07
C ILE A 349 -60.35 -28.31 -17.67
N TYR A 350 -59.17 -28.77 -18.11
CA TYR A 350 -58.18 -27.98 -18.83
C TYR A 350 -58.23 -28.22 -20.35
N SER A 351 -59.19 -29.03 -20.81
CA SER A 351 -59.46 -29.32 -22.22
C SER A 351 -60.97 -29.46 -22.46
N GLY A 352 -61.37 -29.59 -23.73
CA GLY A 352 -62.78 -29.68 -24.10
C GLY A 352 -63.57 -28.39 -23.82
N LYS A 353 -64.88 -28.54 -23.57
CA LYS A 353 -65.82 -27.42 -23.40
C LYS A 353 -65.71 -26.69 -22.05
N HIS A 354 -65.08 -27.31 -21.05
CA HIS A 354 -64.91 -26.73 -19.71
C HIS A 354 -63.60 -25.95 -19.55
N ASN A 355 -62.72 -25.97 -20.56
CA ASN A 355 -61.44 -25.27 -20.51
C ASN A 355 -61.64 -23.75 -20.45
N ASN A 356 -61.09 -23.11 -19.40
CA ASN A 356 -61.23 -21.69 -19.09
C ASN A 356 -62.63 -21.22 -18.65
N GLU A 357 -63.55 -22.13 -18.33
CA GLU A 357 -64.90 -21.80 -17.86
C GLU A 357 -65.02 -21.74 -16.33
N TRP A 358 -63.93 -22.00 -15.61
CA TRP A 358 -63.88 -22.04 -14.14
C TRP A 358 -62.71 -21.22 -13.61
N ASN A 359 -62.81 -20.73 -12.37
CA ASN A 359 -61.77 -19.93 -11.71
C ASN A 359 -61.25 -20.57 -10.42
N SER A 360 -62.05 -21.42 -9.80
CA SER A 360 -61.75 -22.10 -8.54
C SER A 360 -62.13 -23.56 -8.58
N CYS A 361 -61.38 -24.40 -7.89
CA CYS A 361 -61.72 -25.81 -7.71
C CYS A 361 -63.12 -25.97 -7.07
N THR A 362 -63.51 -25.01 -6.21
CA THR A 362 -64.83 -24.99 -5.55
C THR A 362 -65.99 -24.68 -6.48
N ASP A 363 -65.73 -24.23 -7.71
CA ASP A 363 -66.78 -23.96 -8.70
C ASP A 363 -67.46 -25.28 -9.12
N CYS A 364 -66.69 -26.38 -9.11
CA CYS A 364 -67.20 -27.73 -9.38
C CYS A 364 -67.25 -28.59 -8.11
N HIS A 365 -66.28 -28.45 -7.20
CA HIS A 365 -66.21 -29.25 -5.96
C HIS A 365 -66.92 -28.55 -4.81
N THR A 366 -68.14 -28.98 -4.51
CA THR A 366 -69.05 -28.31 -3.57
C THR A 366 -68.70 -28.55 -2.10
N ASN A 367 -67.76 -29.45 -1.80
CA ASN A 367 -67.26 -29.70 -0.44
C ASN A 367 -65.76 -29.45 -0.35
N ALA A 368 -65.40 -28.38 0.37
CA ALA A 368 -64.00 -28.01 0.59
C ALA A 368 -63.18 -29.08 1.34
N ASN A 369 -63.82 -29.98 2.09
CA ASN A 369 -63.14 -31.05 2.84
C ASN A 369 -63.13 -32.40 2.09
N ASN A 370 -63.82 -32.50 0.96
CA ASN A 370 -63.88 -33.72 0.17
C ASN A 370 -64.14 -33.39 -1.31
N TYR A 371 -63.06 -33.29 -2.08
CA TYR A 371 -63.10 -33.02 -3.52
C TYR A 371 -63.68 -34.18 -4.34
N ALA A 372 -63.97 -35.35 -3.76
CA ALA A 372 -64.80 -36.34 -4.44
C ALA A 372 -66.28 -35.93 -4.54
N VAL A 373 -66.71 -34.91 -3.79
CA VAL A 373 -68.05 -34.32 -3.90
C VAL A 373 -68.01 -33.18 -4.90
N PHE A 374 -68.74 -33.33 -5.99
CA PHE A 374 -68.78 -32.36 -7.09
C PHE A 374 -70.22 -32.12 -7.58
N SER A 375 -70.40 -31.05 -8.34
CA SER A 375 -71.66 -30.75 -8.99
C SER A 375 -71.48 -30.33 -10.44
N CYS A 376 -72.20 -31.00 -11.34
CA CYS A 376 -72.30 -30.61 -12.75
C CYS A 376 -73.47 -29.62 -12.98
N ILE A 377 -74.41 -29.60 -12.04
CA ILE A 377 -75.73 -28.96 -12.17
C ILE A 377 -75.82 -27.61 -11.47
N ASP A 378 -74.84 -27.26 -10.62
CA ASP A 378 -74.77 -25.96 -9.96
C ASP A 378 -74.15 -24.87 -10.85
N CYS A 379 -73.70 -25.23 -12.06
CA CYS A 379 -73.20 -24.32 -13.08
C CYS A 379 -74.30 -23.86 -14.06
N HIS A 380 -74.00 -22.88 -14.90
CA HIS A 380 -75.01 -22.12 -15.66
C HIS A 380 -75.67 -22.84 -16.86
N GLU A 381 -75.08 -23.92 -17.39
CA GLU A 381 -75.56 -24.54 -18.65
C GLU A 381 -76.52 -25.73 -18.45
N HIS A 382 -76.47 -26.40 -17.30
CA HIS A 382 -77.20 -27.65 -17.05
C HIS A 382 -78.47 -27.40 -16.25
N SER A 383 -79.52 -26.81 -16.85
CA SER A 383 -80.83 -26.71 -16.18
C SER A 383 -81.62 -28.03 -16.27
N GLN A 384 -82.33 -28.40 -15.21
CA GLN A 384 -83.07 -29.68 -15.17
C GLN A 384 -84.08 -29.80 -16.31
N SER A 385 -84.83 -28.73 -16.60
CA SER A 385 -85.85 -28.77 -17.64
C SER A 385 -85.28 -28.94 -19.04
N ALA A 386 -84.15 -28.27 -19.34
CA ALA A 386 -83.53 -28.37 -20.66
C ALA A 386 -82.92 -29.76 -20.86
N MET A 387 -82.11 -30.21 -19.90
CA MET A 387 -81.44 -31.49 -20.01
C MET A 387 -82.42 -32.67 -19.96
N SER A 388 -83.49 -32.60 -19.17
CA SER A 388 -84.47 -33.71 -19.16
C SER A 388 -85.12 -33.90 -20.53
N GLY A 389 -85.42 -32.80 -21.25
CA GLY A 389 -85.97 -32.88 -22.61
C GLY A 389 -84.99 -33.48 -23.62
N GLU A 390 -83.69 -33.17 -23.51
CA GLU A 390 -82.65 -33.79 -24.37
C GLU A 390 -82.46 -35.29 -24.06
N HIS A 391 -82.87 -35.77 -22.89
CA HIS A 391 -82.70 -37.15 -22.44
C HIS A 391 -84.03 -37.95 -22.36
N ASP A 392 -85.11 -37.47 -23.01
CA ASP A 392 -86.45 -38.09 -22.95
C ASP A 392 -86.47 -39.56 -23.41
N GLU A 393 -85.54 -39.94 -24.29
CA GLU A 393 -85.42 -41.31 -24.84
C GLU A 393 -84.43 -42.19 -24.06
N VAL A 394 -83.74 -41.66 -23.04
CA VAL A 394 -82.71 -42.38 -22.28
C VAL A 394 -83.33 -43.13 -21.10
N SER A 395 -83.41 -44.46 -21.21
CA SER A 395 -83.88 -45.30 -20.12
C SER A 395 -82.94 -45.21 -18.90
N ASN A 396 -83.48 -44.90 -17.72
CA ASN A 396 -82.75 -44.66 -16.46
C ASN A 396 -82.02 -43.30 -16.36
N TYR A 397 -82.43 -42.30 -17.15
CA TYR A 397 -82.01 -40.92 -16.92
C TYR A 397 -82.31 -40.49 -15.47
N SER A 398 -81.31 -39.88 -14.83
CA SER A 398 -81.43 -39.33 -13.49
C SER A 398 -80.72 -37.99 -13.41
N TRP A 399 -81.42 -36.99 -12.90
CA TRP A 399 -80.90 -35.64 -12.77
C TRP A 399 -80.06 -35.49 -11.50
N ASN A 400 -78.81 -35.94 -11.55
CA ASN A 400 -77.81 -35.72 -10.51
C ASN A 400 -76.38 -35.84 -11.07
N SER A 401 -75.43 -35.17 -10.43
CA SER A 401 -74.04 -35.03 -10.91
C SER A 401 -73.32 -36.36 -11.14
N ASN A 402 -73.55 -37.38 -10.30
CA ASN A 402 -72.94 -38.71 -10.49
C ASN A 402 -73.48 -39.42 -11.73
N ALA A 403 -74.79 -39.31 -12.00
CA ALA A 403 -75.37 -39.86 -13.22
C ALA A 403 -74.85 -39.13 -14.47
N CYS A 404 -74.75 -37.80 -14.41
CA CYS A 404 -74.16 -37.00 -15.49
C CYS A 404 -72.72 -37.45 -15.80
N LEU A 405 -71.85 -37.59 -14.78
CA LEU A 405 -70.46 -38.01 -14.97
C LEU A 405 -70.35 -39.44 -15.54
N ASN A 406 -71.26 -40.34 -15.16
CA ASN A 406 -71.22 -41.72 -15.65
C ASN A 406 -71.57 -41.83 -17.14
N CYS A 407 -72.48 -41.00 -17.64
CA CYS A 407 -72.82 -40.96 -19.06
C CYS A 407 -71.84 -40.10 -19.87
N HIS A 408 -71.37 -38.98 -19.29
CA HIS A 408 -70.47 -38.03 -19.95
C HIS A 408 -69.12 -37.94 -19.21
N PRO A 409 -68.27 -38.97 -19.25
CA PRO A 409 -67.01 -39.00 -18.51
C PRO A 409 -65.96 -38.00 -19.02
N ASP A 410 -66.10 -37.53 -20.26
CA ASP A 410 -65.19 -36.58 -20.90
C ASP A 410 -65.84 -35.22 -21.24
N GLY A 411 -67.08 -35.01 -20.77
CA GLY A 411 -67.83 -33.76 -20.94
C GLY A 411 -68.36 -33.53 -22.36
N ARG A 412 -68.45 -34.58 -23.20
CA ARG A 412 -69.07 -34.50 -24.53
C ARG A 412 -70.52 -34.95 -24.50
N ALA A 413 -71.36 -34.26 -25.26
CA ALA A 413 -72.78 -34.58 -25.42
C ALA A 413 -73.06 -35.71 -26.45
N GLU A 414 -72.02 -36.29 -27.05
CA GLU A 414 -72.14 -37.23 -28.18
C GLU A 414 -72.10 -38.72 -27.77
N ASP A 415 -72.05 -39.03 -26.47
CA ASP A 415 -71.91 -40.40 -25.92
C ASP A 415 -73.19 -40.94 -25.26
#